data_AF-A0A831K077-F1
#
_entry.id   AF-A0A831K077-F1
#
_cell.length_a   1.000
_cell.length_b   1.000
_cell.length_c   1.000
_cell.angle_alpha   90.00
_cell.angle_beta   90.00
_cell.angle_gamma   90.00
#
_symmetry.space_group_name_H-M   'P 1'
#
loop_
_entity.id
_entity.type
_entity.pdbx_description
1 polymer ?
#
loop_
_entity_poly.entity_id
_entity_poly.type
_entity_poly.pdbx_seq_one_letter_code
_entity_poly.pdbx_strand_id
1 'polypeptide(L)' 'MSIVVNVEEAGYIKGRPVLRDINLELGEGEVLLIAGPTGSGKSTFLLLLTGVLTNLLYGYVKGTVKLFDINPL' A
#
# COMPACT_ATOMS: atom_id res chain seq x y z
N MET A 1 18.89 0.01 2.75
CA MET A 1 17.77 -0.44 1.89
C MET A 1 16.46 0.10 2.46
N SER A 2 15.49 0.63 1.69
CA SER A 2 14.26 1.21 2.27
C SER A 2 12.98 0.81 1.55
N ILE A 3 11.86 0.89 2.27
CA ILE A 3 10.50 0.80 1.73
C ILE A 3 9.96 2.22 1.62
N VAL A 4 9.44 2.61 0.46
CA VAL A 4 8.85 3.92 0.21
C VAL A 4 7.46 3.75 -0.42
N VAL A 5 6.46 4.41 0.13
CA VAL A 5 5.07 4.38 -0.34
C VAL A 5 4.57 5.81 -0.47
N ASN A 6 4.12 6.18 -1.67
CA ASN A 6 3.45 7.45 -1.95
C ASN A 6 2.18 7.17 -2.74
N VAL A 7 1.05 7.02 -2.06
CA VAL A 7 -0.23 6.60 -2.65
C VAL A 7 -1.29 7.67 -2.38
N GLU A 8 -1.81 8.26 -3.46
CA GLU A 8 -2.93 9.21 -3.40
C GLU A 8 -4.24 8.45 -3.14
N GLU A 9 -4.51 7.42 -3.94
CA GLU A 9 -5.68 6.56 -3.78
C GLU A 9 -5.39 5.12 -4.17
N ALA A 10 -5.99 4.18 -3.43
CA ALA A 10 -6.00 2.77 -3.84
C ALA A 10 -7.23 2.04 -3.32
N GLY A 11 -7.64 0.99 -4.03
CA GLY A 11 -8.77 0.16 -3.62
C GLY A 11 -9.19 -0.83 -4.70
N TYR A 12 -10.39 -1.37 -4.55
CA TYR A 12 -10.91 -2.41 -5.45
C TYR A 12 -11.71 -1.84 -6.62
N ILE A 13 -12.33 -0.66 -6.44
CA ILE A 13 -13.21 -0.02 -7.43
C ILE A 13 -12.78 1.45 -7.57
N LYS A 14 -12.45 1.88 -8.79
CA LYS A 14 -12.09 3.28 -9.08
C LYS A 14 -13.20 4.24 -8.62
N GLY A 15 -12.81 5.35 -8.00
CA GLY A 15 -13.75 6.31 -7.39
C GLY A 15 -14.31 5.90 -6.03
N ARG A 16 -13.93 4.73 -5.49
CA ARG A 16 -14.24 4.28 -4.12
C ARG A 16 -12.96 3.84 -3.40
N PRO A 17 -12.06 4.78 -3.04
CA PRO A 17 -10.79 4.46 -2.44
C PRO A 17 -10.96 3.91 -1.01
N VAL A 18 -10.23 2.83 -0.73
CA VAL A 18 -10.06 2.24 0.61
C VAL A 18 -8.88 2.90 1.32
N LEU A 19 -7.81 3.18 0.58
CA LEU A 19 -6.62 3.90 1.05
C LEU A 19 -6.59 5.29 0.42
N ARG A 20 -6.25 6.30 1.21
CA ARG A 20 -6.18 7.70 0.79
C ARG A 20 -4.95 8.34 1.41
N ASP A 21 -4.18 9.06 0.60
CA ASP A 21 -3.05 9.90 1.03
C ASP A 21 -2.06 9.19 1.97
N ILE A 22 -1.60 8.00 1.56
CA ILE A 22 -0.61 7.23 2.31
C ILE A 22 0.80 7.64 1.88
N ASN A 23 1.54 8.22 2.82
CA ASN A 23 2.96 8.56 2.64
C ASN A 23 3.75 7.90 3.78
N LEU A 24 4.65 6.98 3.44
CA LEU A 24 5.43 6.21 4.40
C LEU A 24 6.82 5.94 3.83
N GLU A 25 7.84 6.14 4.65
CA GLU A 25 9.19 5.63 4.42
C GLU A 25 9.58 4.78 5.63
N LEU A 26 10.12 3.58 5.37
CA LEU A 26 10.62 2.67 6.39
C LEU A 26 12.05 2.27 6.04
N GLY A 27 12.98 2.60 6.93
CA GLY A 27 14.38 2.26 6.83
C GLY A 27 14.68 0.81 7.18
N GLU A 28 15.93 0.42 6.93
CA GLU A 28 16.44 -0.90 7.27
C GLU A 28 16.50 -1.09 8.79
N GLY A 29 15.97 -2.22 9.29
CA GLY A 29 15.92 -2.53 10.72
C GLY A 29 14.78 -1.85 11.48
N GLU A 30 14.00 -0.97 10.84
CA GLU A 30 12.82 -0.37 11.46
C GLU A 30 11.64 -1.33 11.48
N VAL A 31 10.81 -1.21 12.53
CA VAL A 31 9.59 -2.02 12.70
C VAL A 31 8.38 -1.11 12.66
N LEU A 32 7.49 -1.35 11.70
CA LEU A 32 6.21 -0.65 11.57
C LEU A 32 5.05 -1.49 12.10
N LEU A 33 4.28 -0.94 13.04
CA LEU A 33 2.99 -1.49 13.45
C LEU A 33 1.85 -0.78 12.72
N ILE A 34 0.99 -1.55 12.05
CA ILE A 34 -0.23 -1.04 11.41
C ILE A 34 -1.43 -1.45 12.25
N ALA A 35 -2.02 -0.47 12.94
CA ALA A 35 -3.15 -0.68 13.85
C ALA A 35 -4.37 0.16 13.44
N GLY A 36 -5.56 -0.27 13.86
CA GLY A 36 -6.82 0.44 13.62
C GLY A 36 -8.04 -0.48 13.63
N PRO A 37 -9.26 0.07 13.67
CA PRO A 37 -10.52 -0.70 13.72
C PRO A 37 -10.73 -1.62 12.51
N THR A 38 -11.63 -2.61 12.63
CA THR A 38 -12.06 -3.42 11.48
C THR A 38 -12.56 -2.53 10.34
N GLY A 39 -12.18 -2.85 9.10
CA GLY A 39 -12.55 -2.08 7.92
C GLY A 39 -11.69 -0.84 7.63
N SER A 40 -10.73 -0.49 8.48
CA SER A 40 -9.87 0.69 8.30
C SER A 40 -8.83 0.60 7.15
N GLY A 41 -8.84 -0.48 6.35
CA GLY A 41 -7.93 -0.64 5.20
C GLY A 41 -6.59 -1.32 5.48
N LYS A 42 -6.32 -1.80 6.70
CA LYS A 42 -5.03 -2.46 7.06
C LYS A 42 -4.64 -3.59 6.10
N SER A 43 -5.55 -4.56 5.89
CA SER A 43 -5.30 -5.68 4.98
C SER A 43 -5.13 -5.19 3.54
N THR A 44 -5.90 -4.19 3.12
CA THR A 44 -5.76 -3.58 1.79
C THR A 44 -4.39 -2.92 1.61
N PHE A 45 -3.85 -2.26 2.65
CA PHE A 45 -2.51 -1.69 2.62
C PHE A 45 -1.43 -2.77 2.51
N LEU A 46 -1.53 -3.87 3.27
CA LEU A 46 -0.60 -4.99 3.15
C LEU A 46 -0.67 -5.66 1.77
N LEU A 47 -1.87 -5.81 1.19
CA LEU A 47 -2.06 -6.32 -0.17
C LEU A 47 -1.50 -5.38 -1.24
N LEU A 48 -1.54 -4.07 -1.01
CA LEU A 48 -0.89 -3.08 -1.88
C LEU A 48 0.63 -3.22 -1.81
N LEU A 49 1.21 -3.32 -0.60
CA LEU A 49 2.65 -3.49 -0.43
C LEU A 49 3.18 -4.73 -1.15
N THR A 50 2.45 -5.84 -1.10
CA THR A 50 2.86 -7.11 -1.75
C THR A 50 2.52 -7.17 -3.24
N GLY A 51 1.89 -6.14 -3.81
CA GLY A 51 1.43 -6.13 -5.21
C GLY A 51 0.19 -7.01 -5.47
N VAL A 52 -0.34 -7.71 -4.46
CA VAL A 52 -1.51 -8.60 -4.62
C VAL A 52 -2.77 -7.80 -4.99
N LEU A 53 -2.91 -6.58 -4.47
CA LEU A 53 -4.05 -5.72 -4.77
C LEU A 53 -4.22 -5.49 -6.28
N THR A 54 -3.13 -5.23 -7.00
CA THR A 54 -3.15 -4.99 -8.45
C THR A 54 -3.04 -6.29 -9.25
N ASN A 55 -2.06 -7.15 -8.91
CA ASN A 55 -1.68 -8.28 -9.76
C ASN A 55 -2.60 -9.50 -9.65
N LEU A 56 -3.37 -9.62 -8.57
CA LEU A 56 -4.27 -10.78 -8.36
C LEU A 56 -5.73 -10.36 -8.19
N LEU A 57 -5.98 -9.25 -7.49
CA LEU A 57 -7.34 -8.80 -7.18
C LEU A 57 -7.88 -7.79 -8.18
N TYR A 58 -7.08 -7.39 -9.18
CA TYR A 58 -7.43 -6.40 -10.20
C TYR A 58 -7.92 -5.07 -9.62
N GLY A 59 -7.47 -4.73 -8.41
CA GLY A 59 -7.66 -3.42 -7.82
C GLY A 59 -6.84 -2.35 -8.54
N TYR A 60 -6.98 -1.11 -8.09
CA TYR A 60 -6.27 0.02 -8.66
C TYR A 60 -5.42 0.71 -7.59
N VAL A 61 -4.34 1.33 -8.06
CA VAL A 61 -3.47 2.20 -7.28
C VAL A 61 -3.17 3.44 -8.13
N LYS A 62 -3.26 4.61 -7.51
CA LYS A 62 -2.76 5.88 -8.03
C LYS A 62 -1.65 6.35 -7.09
N GLY A 63 -0.41 6.18 -7.53
CA GLY A 63 0.78 6.44 -6.73
C GLY A 63 1.89 5.44 -7.02
N THR A 64 2.87 5.37 -6.11
CA THR A 64 4.06 4.54 -6.25
C THR A 64 4.36 3.77 -4.97
N VAL A 65 4.93 2.57 -5.15
CA VAL A 65 5.45 1.73 -4.07
C VAL A 65 6.82 1.24 -4.49
N LYS A 66 7.79 1.31 -3.58
CA LYS A 66 9.13 0.77 -3.76
C LYS A 66 9.45 -0.07 -2.53
N LEU A 67 9.60 -1.38 -2.71
CA LEU A 67 10.12 -2.29 -1.70
C LEU A 67 11.59 -2.55 -2.01
N PHE A 68 12.49 -1.89 -1.29
CA PHE A 68 13.91 -1.97 -1.57
C PHE A 68 14.18 -1.56 -3.02
N ASP A 69 14.65 -2.46 -3.89
CA ASP A 69 14.90 -2.17 -5.31
C ASP A 69 13.80 -2.71 -6.24
N ILE A 70 12.65 -3.10 -5.68
CA ILE A 70 11.55 -3.76 -6.40
C ILE A 70 10.32 -2.85 -6.40
N ASN A 71 9.71 -2.66 -7.57
CA ASN A 71 8.35 -2.13 -7.67
C ASN A 71 7.37 -3.32 -7.68
N PRO A 72 6.48 -3.45 -6.68
CA PRO A 72 5.50 -4.54 -6.64
C PRO A 72 4.23 -4.28 -7.47
N LEU A 73 4.01 -3.04 -7.93
CA LEU A 73 2.84 -2.62 -8.69
C LEU A 73 3.00 -2.79 -10.20
#